data_AF-A0A8S8YGZ6-F1
#
_entry.id   AF-A0A8S8YGZ6-F1
#
_cell.length_a   1.000
_cell.length_b   1.000
_cell.length_c   1.000
_cell.angle_alpha   90.00
_cell.angle_beta   90.00
_cell.angle_gamma   90.00
#
_symmetry.space_group_name_H-M   'P 1'
#
loop_
_entity.id
_entity.type
_entity.pdbx_description
1 polymer ?
#
loop_
_entity_poly.entity_id
_entity_poly.type
_entity_poly.pdbx_seq_one_letter_code
_entity_poly.pdbx_strand_id
1 'polypeptide(L)' 'MEIGPGPGSLTLELLRTGAKVTAIELDKEATSHLARVFNGADGKLQVIHADALETDWPEEITHIFPKSPIPDI' A
#
# COMPACT_ATOMS: atom_id res chain seq x y z
N MET A 1 5.59 -4.76 1.78
CA MET A 1 4.48 -4.58 0.82
C MET A 1 3.17 -4.55 1.58
N GLU A 2 2.26 -3.67 1.21
CA GLU A 2 0.92 -3.55 1.78
C GLU A 2 -0.11 -3.86 0.68
N ILE A 3 -1.06 -4.75 0.95
CA ILE A 3 -2.14 -5.11 0.01
C ILE A 3 -3.44 -4.53 0.56
N GLY A 4 -4.11 -3.69 -0.23
CA GLY A 4 -5.34 -3.00 0.17
C GLY A 4 -5.09 -1.94 1.26
N PRO A 5 -4.20 -0.94 1.03
CA PRO A 5 -3.91 0.14 1.98
C PRO A 5 -5.13 1.01 2.34
N GLY A 6 -6.15 1.04 1.48
CA GLY A 6 -7.33 1.90 1.66
C GLY A 6 -6.94 3.37 1.88
N PRO A 7 -7.34 4.01 2.99
CA PRO A 7 -7.00 5.41 3.27
C PRO A 7 -5.51 5.62 3.66
N GLY A 8 -4.75 4.56 3.95
CA GLY A 8 -3.30 4.64 4.16
C GLY A 8 -2.83 4.88 5.60
N SER A 9 -3.64 4.57 6.62
CA SER A 9 -3.22 4.72 8.03
C SER A 9 -2.02 3.82 8.37
N LEU A 10 -2.03 2.56 7.93
CA LEU A 10 -0.88 1.67 8.12
C LEU A 10 0.30 2.11 7.25
N THR A 11 0.05 2.49 5.98
CA THR A 11 1.06 3.09 5.10
C THR A 11 1.81 4.24 5.77
N LEU A 12 1.09 5.16 6.43
CA LEU A 12 1.67 6.29 7.15
C LEU A 12 2.62 5.83 8.27
N GLU A 13 2.17 4.91 9.13
CA GLU A 13 3.00 4.42 10.24
C GLU A 13 4.24 3.67 9.73
N LEU A 14 4.10 2.86 8.68
CA LEU A 14 5.25 2.20 8.05
C LEU A 14 6.26 3.22 7.51
N LEU A 15 5.80 4.24 6.79
CA LEU A 15 6.68 5.30 6.28
C LEU A 15 7.39 6.08 7.40
N ARG A 16 6.72 6.32 8.54
CA ARG A 16 7.33 6.97 9.72
C ARG A 16 8.48 6.18 10.33
N THR A 17 8.47 4.84 10.22
CA THR A 17 9.60 4.01 10.65
C THR A 17 10.81 4.10 9.72
N GLY A 18 10.66 4.77 8.56
CA GLY A 18 11.68 4.82 7.51
C GLY A 18 11.61 3.67 6.53
N ALA A 19 10.58 2.81 6.61
CA ALA A 19 10.38 1.72 5.67
C ALA A 19 10.13 2.24 4.25
N LYS A 20 10.58 1.45 3.26
CA LYS A 20 10.13 1.56 1.88
C LYS A 20 8.88 0.70 1.70
N VAL A 21 7.81 1.29 1.21
CA VAL A 21 6.51 0.67 1.08
C VAL A 21 6.12 0.60 -0.39
N THR A 22 5.84 -0.60 -0.87
CA THR A 22 5.05 -0.82 -2.09
C THR A 22 3.64 -1.17 -1.65
N ALA A 23 2.66 -0.38 -2.09
CA ALA A 23 1.25 -0.57 -1.79
C ALA A 23 0.50 -0.96 -3.07
N ILE A 24 -0.22 -2.08 -3.04
CA ILE A 24 -1.08 -2.54 -4.14
C ILE A 24 -2.54 -2.30 -3.74
N GLU A 25 -3.27 -1.54 -4.54
CA GLU A 25 -4.67 -1.18 -4.29
C GLU A 25 -5.51 -1.37 -5.54
N LEU A 26 -6.69 -1.97 -5.39
CA LEU A 26 -7.62 -2.20 -6.50
C LEU A 26 -8.51 -0.97 -6.74
N ASP A 27 -8.76 -0.18 -5.70
CA ASP A 27 -9.59 1.02 -5.82
C ASP A 27 -8.79 2.23 -6.35
N LYS A 28 -9.20 2.75 -7.50
CA LYS A 28 -8.55 3.89 -8.17
C LYS A 28 -8.62 5.19 -7.36
N GLU A 29 -9.71 5.43 -6.65
CA GLU A 29 -9.90 6.65 -5.86
C GLU A 29 -9.00 6.63 -4.63
N ALA A 30 -8.90 5.49 -3.95
CA ALA A 30 -7.95 5.25 -2.86
C ALA A 30 -6.50 5.42 -3.34
N THR A 31 -6.15 4.86 -4.49
CA THR A 31 -4.82 5.03 -5.10
C THR A 31 -4.50 6.51 -5.33
N SER A 32 -5.44 7.27 -5.90
CA SER A 32 -5.30 8.71 -6.17
C SER A 32 -5.20 9.52 -4.87
N HIS A 33 -5.95 9.11 -3.84
CA HIS A 33 -5.87 9.69 -2.50
C HIS A 33 -4.49 9.49 -1.89
N LEU A 34 -3.95 8.26 -1.92
CA LEU A 34 -2.63 7.93 -1.40
C LEU A 34 -1.54 8.74 -2.10
N ALA A 35 -1.57 8.79 -3.44
CA ALA A 35 -0.60 9.58 -4.21
C ALA A 35 -0.61 11.06 -3.81
N ARG A 36 -1.80 11.64 -3.57
CA ARG A 36 -1.94 13.04 -3.12
C ARG A 36 -1.44 13.24 -1.69
N VAL A 37 -1.83 12.37 -0.75
CA VAL A 37 -1.49 12.49 0.67
C VAL A 37 0.01 12.29 0.90
N PHE A 38 0.64 11.39 0.14
CA PHE A 38 2.03 10.99 0.33
C PHE A 38 2.98 11.50 -0.76
N ASN A 39 2.61 12.54 -1.51
CA ASN A 39 3.44 13.14 -2.57
C ASN A 39 4.85 13.56 -2.10
N GLY A 40 5.05 13.79 -0.79
CA GLY A 40 6.34 14.13 -0.17
C GLY A 40 7.09 12.95 0.46
N ALA A 41 6.76 11.70 0.14
CA ALA A 41 7.38 10.53 0.76
C ALA A 41 8.82 10.22 0.26
N ASP A 42 9.49 11.12 -0.47
CA ASP A 42 10.86 10.99 -0.96
C ASP A 42 11.17 9.64 -1.66
N GLY A 43 10.21 9.14 -2.44
CA GLY A 43 10.35 7.85 -3.15
C GLY A 43 10.28 6.62 -2.24
N LYS A 44 9.96 6.77 -0.95
CA LYS A 44 9.75 5.67 -0.02
C LYS A 44 8.40 4.98 -0.20
N LEU A 45 7.43 5.62 -0.87
CA LEU A 45 6.15 5.01 -1.22
C LEU A 45 6.05 4.81 -2.74
N GLN A 46 5.71 3.59 -3.14
CA GLN A 46 5.23 3.26 -4.47
C GLN A 46 3.79 2.75 -4.36
N VAL A 47 2.86 3.38 -5.09
CA VAL A 47 1.46 2.94 -5.15
C VAL A 47 1.20 2.33 -6.52
N ILE A 48 0.66 1.11 -6.53
CA ILE A 48 0.34 0.34 -7.73
C ILE A 48 -1.17 0.10 -7.73
N HIS A 49 -1.86 0.61 -8.76
CA HIS A 49 -3.28 0.35 -8.97
C HIS A 49 -3.46 -0.96 -9.75
N ALA A 50 -3.73 -2.06 -9.05
CA ALA A 50 -3.88 -3.38 -9.63
C ALA A 50 -4.58 -4.37 -8.68
N ASP A 51 -5.05 -5.50 -9.22
CA ASP A 51 -5.46 -6.65 -8.41
C ASP A 51 -4.22 -7.41 -7.93
N ALA A 52 -4.04 -7.51 -6.61
CA ALA A 52 -2.91 -8.21 -6.02
C ALA A 52 -2.87 -9.72 -6.34
N LEU A 53 -4.00 -10.33 -6.73
CA LEU A 53 -4.08 -11.73 -7.15
C LEU A 53 -3.60 -11.96 -8.58
N GLU A 54 -3.57 -10.90 -9.41
CA GLU A 54 -3.17 -10.96 -10.82
C GLU A 54 -1.84 -10.22 -11.10
N THR A 55 -1.22 -9.65 -10.06
CA THR A 55 -0.01 -8.84 -10.18
C THR A 55 1.23 -9.63 -9.78
N ASP A 56 2.28 -9.55 -10.59
CA ASP A 56 3.61 -10.04 -10.19
C ASP A 56 4.19 -9.18 -9.07
N TRP A 57 4.63 -9.82 -7.99
CA TRP A 57 5.13 -9.11 -6.83
C TRP A 57 6.63 -8.81 -6.95
N PRO A 58 7.11 -7.66 -6.45
CA PRO A 58 8.54 -7.35 -6.40
C PRO A 58 9.35 -8.46 -5.72
N GLU A 59 10.52 -8.80 -6.25
CA GLU A 59 11.37 -9.86 -5.68
C GLU A 59 11.96 -9.48 -4.30
N GLU A 60 12.16 -8.19 -4.03
CA GLU A 60 12.84 -7.69 -2.82
C GLU A 60 11.91 -7.51 -1.59
N ILE A 61 10.79 -8.22 -1.52
CA ILE A 61 9.84 -8.07 -0.40
C ILE A 61 10.39 -8.73 0.87
N THR A 62 10.52 -7.94 1.94
CA THR A 62 10.91 -8.45 3.27
C THR A 62 9.72 -8.82 4.17
N HIS A 63 8.61 -8.09 4.04
CA HIS A 63 7.39 -8.26 4.85
C HIS A 63 6.15 -7.94 4.03
N ILE A 64 5.05 -8.63 4.30
CA ILE A 64 3.75 -8.43 3.65
C ILE A 64 2.69 -8.13 4.71
N PHE A 65 1.94 -7.05 4.49
CA PHE A 65 0.80 -6.64 5.30
C PHE A 65 -0.47 -6.77 4.44
N PRO A 66 -1.18 -7.91 4.52
CA PRO A 66 -2.45 -8.04 3.82
C PRO A 66 -3.54 -7.30 4.58
N LYS A 67 -4.51 -6.74 3.86
CA LYS A 67 -5.77 -6.27 4.45
C LYS A 67 -6.39 -7.39 5.28
N SER A 68 -6.62 -7.14 6.56
CA SER A 68 -7.30 -8.12 7.40
C SER A 68 -8.74 -8.30 6.91
N PRO A 69 -9.23 -9.55 6.75
CA PRO A 69 -10.64 -9.79 6.51
C PRO A 69 -11.42 -9.25 7.71
N ILE A 70 -12.38 -8.36 7.44
CA ILE A 70 -13.36 -7.97 8.45
C ILE A 70 -14.27 -9.19 8.60
N PRO A 71 -14.36 -9.83 9.78
CA PRO A 71 -15.30 -10.91 9.98
C PRO A 71 -16.71 -10.37 9.72
N ASP A 72 -17.51 -11.12 8.95
CA ASP A 72 -18.91 -10.77 8.69
C ASP A 72 -19.62 -10.56 10.03
N ILE A 73 -20.09 -9.33 10.27
CA ILE A 73 -20.85 -8.93 11.48
C ILE A 73 -22.34 -9.01 11.16
#